data_AF-A0A3Q7JHF6-F1
#
_entry.id   AF-A0A3Q7JHF6-F1
#
_cell.length_a   1.000
_cell.length_b   1.000
_cell.length_c   1.000
_cell.angle_alpha   90.00
_cell.angle_beta   90.00
_cell.angle_gamma   90.00
#
_symmetry.space_group_name_H-M   'P 1'
#
loop_
_entity.id
_entity.type
_entity.pdbx_description
1 polymer ?
#
loop_
_entity_poly.entity_id
_entity_poly.type
_entity_poly.pdbx_seq_one_letter_code
_entity_poly.pdbx_strand_id
1 'polypeptide(L)'
;MADYDAAPTHHHPNNLIQKETALQAINTIIQLHFEKTLEKKRAIDLQKKELWKMFQHFFIFLSLIFLGQALSPKLQCRHCWIPIGLLSLSHLIFYVSVAQTLRCINGFKYQRRCHKLTLGLATERLRQLKMRINNGGVEEIGDEFEIHYQEPPESYFG
;
A
#
# COMPACT_ATOMS: atom_id res chain seq x y z
N MET A 1 -36.64 52.91 22.17
CA MET A 1 -36.62 52.01 23.35
C MET A 1 -37.15 50.68 22.84
N ALA A 2 -36.35 49.91 22.08
CA ALA A 2 -35.27 49.02 22.52
C ALA A 2 -35.83 47.80 23.28
N ASP A 3 -36.22 46.79 22.52
CA ASP A 3 -36.12 45.38 22.93
C ASP A 3 -35.49 44.66 21.74
N TYR A 4 -34.20 44.38 21.85
CA TYR A 4 -33.47 43.53 20.92
C TYR A 4 -33.60 42.10 21.44
N ASP A 5 -34.21 41.24 20.64
CA ASP A 5 -34.28 39.80 20.88
C ASP A 5 -32.89 39.23 21.17
N ALA A 6 -32.71 38.75 22.40
CA ALA A 6 -31.57 37.94 22.78
C ALA A 6 -31.72 36.56 22.13
N ALA A 7 -31.10 36.36 20.97
CA ALA A 7 -30.94 35.04 20.36
C ALA A 7 -30.16 34.12 21.32
N PRO A 8 -30.62 32.87 21.56
CA PRO A 8 -29.96 31.97 22.47
C PRO A 8 -28.67 31.44 21.83
N THR A 9 -27.54 31.73 22.47
CA THR A 9 -26.23 31.14 22.18
C THR A 9 -26.24 29.64 22.53
N HIS A 10 -26.77 28.82 21.63
CA HIS A 10 -26.64 27.36 21.71
C HIS A 10 -25.22 26.94 21.32
N HIS A 11 -24.27 27.07 22.24
CA HIS A 11 -22.98 26.40 22.13
C HIS A 11 -23.20 24.88 22.04
N HIS A 12 -22.91 24.32 20.86
CA HIS A 12 -23.20 22.94 20.49
C HIS A 12 -22.17 21.95 21.11
N PRO A 13 -22.52 21.13 22.12
CA PRO A 13 -21.63 20.07 22.64
C PRO A 13 -21.36 18.96 21.60
N ASN A 14 -22.21 18.82 20.58
CA ASN A 14 -22.03 17.89 19.47
C ASN A 14 -20.72 18.12 18.68
N ASN A 15 -20.29 19.38 18.55
CA ASN A 15 -19.06 19.70 17.80
C ASN A 15 -17.79 19.21 18.51
N LEU A 16 -17.79 19.10 19.83
CA LEU A 16 -16.65 18.55 20.60
C LEU A 16 -16.59 17.03 20.48
N ILE A 17 -17.73 16.36 20.60
CA ILE A 17 -17.86 14.89 20.48
C ILE A 17 -17.47 14.43 19.05
N GLN A 18 -17.85 15.19 18.03
CA GLN A 18 -17.46 14.90 16.64
C GLN A 18 -15.95 15.10 16.39
N LYS A 19 -15.30 16.08 17.06
CA LYS A 19 -13.85 16.33 16.97
C LYS A 19 -13.02 15.23 17.62
N GLU A 20 -13.42 14.75 18.79
CA GLU A 20 -12.76 13.62 19.45
C GLU A 20 -12.89 12.34 18.61
N THR A 21 -14.07 12.11 18.06
CA THR A 21 -14.33 10.98 17.15
C THR A 21 -13.47 11.08 15.88
N ALA A 22 -13.34 12.27 15.29
CA ALA A 22 -12.48 12.50 14.12
C ALA A 22 -10.99 12.28 14.43
N LEU A 23 -10.52 12.76 15.60
CA LEU A 23 -9.14 12.52 16.07
C LEU A 23 -8.87 11.03 16.27
N GLN A 24 -9.81 10.33 16.91
CA GLN A 24 -9.68 8.88 17.14
C GLN A 24 -9.66 8.12 15.81
N ALA A 25 -10.57 8.44 14.89
CA ALA A 25 -10.62 7.84 13.56
C ALA A 25 -9.31 8.02 12.77
N ILE A 26 -8.75 9.24 12.75
CA ILE A 26 -7.49 9.52 12.05
C ILE A 26 -6.33 8.74 12.68
N ASN A 27 -6.25 8.64 14.02
CA ASN A 27 -5.22 7.83 14.68
C ASN A 27 -5.34 6.34 14.34
N THR A 28 -6.56 5.80 14.28
CA THR A 28 -6.79 4.42 13.84
C THR A 28 -6.35 4.19 12.40
N ILE A 29 -6.63 5.13 11.49
CA ILE A 29 -6.18 5.06 10.09
C ILE A 29 -4.65 5.06 10.00
N ILE A 30 -3.98 5.93 10.77
CA ILE A 30 -2.51 5.99 10.84
C ILE A 30 -1.95 4.64 11.28
N GLN A 31 -2.46 4.08 12.38
CA GLN A 31 -2.00 2.79 12.92
C GLN A 31 -2.16 1.67 11.89
N LEU A 32 -3.33 1.58 11.25
CA LEU A 32 -3.62 0.58 10.22
C LEU A 32 -2.65 0.66 9.03
N HIS A 33 -2.44 1.86 8.48
CA HIS A 33 -1.55 2.05 7.32
C HIS A 33 -0.08 1.84 7.66
N PHE A 34 0.33 2.12 8.90
CA PHE A 34 1.66 1.79 9.40
C PHE A 34 1.87 0.28 9.46
N GLU A 35 0.94 -0.47 10.05
CA GLU A 35 0.99 -1.93 10.11
C GLU A 35 1.04 -2.55 8.71
N LYS A 36 0.14 -2.13 7.81
CA LYS A 36 0.15 -2.55 6.40
C LYS A 36 1.49 -2.25 5.72
N THR A 37 2.12 -1.11 6.02
CA THR A 37 3.44 -0.76 5.47
C THR A 37 4.53 -1.73 5.94
N LEU A 38 4.50 -2.16 7.19
CA LEU A 38 5.43 -3.14 7.76
C LEU A 38 5.19 -4.55 7.19
N GLU A 39 3.93 -4.99 7.10
CA GLU A 39 3.55 -6.25 6.47
C GLU A 39 4.09 -6.34 5.03
N LYS A 40 3.87 -5.29 4.23
CA LYS A 40 4.34 -5.26 2.84
C LYS A 40 5.86 -5.23 2.75
N LYS A 41 6.55 -4.56 3.68
CA LYS A 41 8.02 -4.63 3.75
C LYS A 41 8.50 -6.07 4.01
N ARG A 42 7.90 -6.75 4.99
CA ARG A 42 8.23 -8.16 5.30
C ARG A 42 7.98 -9.08 4.09
N ALA A 43 6.86 -8.90 3.38
CA ALA A 43 6.56 -9.67 2.18
C ALA A 43 7.59 -9.44 1.05
N ILE A 44 8.02 -8.19 0.84
CA ILE A 44 9.10 -7.86 -0.12
C ILE A 44 10.40 -8.56 0.26
N ASP A 45 10.79 -8.54 1.53
CA ASP A 45 12.04 -9.14 1.98
C ASP A 45 12.01 -10.67 1.89
N LEU A 46 10.85 -11.30 2.11
CA LEU A 46 10.65 -12.73 1.84
C LEU A 46 10.82 -13.05 0.35
N GLN A 47 10.17 -12.30 -0.54
CA GLN A 47 10.29 -12.50 -2.00
C GLN A 47 11.73 -12.32 -2.50
N LYS A 48 12.48 -11.36 -1.92
CA LYS A 48 13.91 -11.20 -2.24
C LYS A 48 14.73 -12.42 -1.80
N LYS A 49 14.46 -12.98 -0.61
CA LYS A 49 15.14 -14.20 -0.16
C LYS A 49 14.85 -15.38 -1.08
N GLU A 50 13.61 -15.55 -1.49
CA GLU A 50 13.23 -16.60 -2.45
C GLU A 50 13.91 -16.37 -3.81
N LEU A 51 13.96 -15.13 -4.30
CA LEU A 51 14.71 -14.79 -5.52
C LEU A 51 16.18 -15.20 -5.42
N TRP A 52 16.85 -14.88 -4.30
CA TRP A 52 18.23 -15.30 -4.05
C TRP A 52 18.41 -16.82 -4.04
N LYS A 53 17.49 -17.55 -3.40
CA LYS A 53 17.51 -19.03 -3.43
C LYS A 53 17.35 -19.56 -4.85
N MET A 54 16.46 -18.99 -5.65
CA MET A 54 16.26 -19.40 -7.05
C MET A 54 17.54 -19.22 -7.87
N PHE A 55 18.23 -18.08 -7.71
CA PHE A 55 19.54 -17.86 -8.33
C PHE A 55 20.57 -18.91 -7.90
N GLN A 56 20.65 -19.21 -6.60
CA GLN A 56 21.58 -20.22 -6.09
C GLN A 56 21.33 -21.61 -6.70
N HIS A 57 20.07 -22.07 -6.75
CA HIS A 57 19.73 -23.35 -7.36
C HIS A 57 20.06 -23.37 -8.86
N PHE A 58 19.79 -22.29 -9.57
CA PHE A 58 20.11 -22.17 -10.99
C PHE A 58 21.62 -22.23 -11.26
N PHE A 59 22.44 -21.54 -10.45
CA PHE A 59 23.89 -21.59 -10.59
C PHE A 59 24.47 -22.96 -10.23
N ILE A 60 23.94 -23.64 -9.22
CA ILE A 60 24.32 -25.02 -8.89
C ILE A 60 23.97 -25.95 -10.06
N PHE A 61 22.75 -25.85 -10.60
CA PHE A 61 22.34 -26.61 -11.78
C PHE A 61 23.26 -26.38 -12.98
N LEU A 62 23.56 -25.12 -13.31
CA LEU A 62 24.50 -24.76 -14.38
C LEU A 62 25.87 -25.41 -14.15
N SER A 63 26.39 -25.30 -12.92
CA SER A 63 27.70 -25.86 -12.56
C SER A 63 27.75 -27.38 -12.76
N LEU A 64 26.68 -28.10 -12.39
CA LEU A 64 26.57 -29.55 -12.59
C LEU A 64 26.51 -29.92 -14.07
N ILE A 65 25.74 -29.17 -14.88
CA ILE A 65 25.65 -29.40 -16.33
C ILE A 65 27.01 -29.16 -17.00
N PHE A 66 27.70 -28.07 -16.64
CA PHE A 66 29.03 -27.76 -17.17
C PHE A 66 30.08 -28.78 -16.74
N LEU A 67 30.07 -29.20 -15.48
CA LEU A 67 30.97 -30.25 -14.99
C LEU A 67 30.75 -31.58 -15.72
N GLY A 68 29.48 -31.97 -15.91
CA GLY A 68 29.13 -33.17 -16.68
C GLY A 68 29.59 -33.10 -18.14
N GLN A 69 29.55 -31.93 -18.76
CA GLN A 69 30.09 -31.73 -20.11
C GLN A 69 31.63 -31.77 -20.12
N ALA A 70 32.30 -31.13 -19.17
CA ALA A 70 33.76 -31.06 -19.10
C ALA A 70 34.42 -32.43 -18.88
N LEU A 71 33.74 -33.34 -18.16
CA LEU A 71 34.22 -34.69 -17.90
C LEU A 71 33.93 -35.70 -19.03
N SER A 72 33.19 -35.30 -20.09
CA SER A 72 32.75 -36.23 -21.13
C SER A 72 33.67 -36.21 -22.36
N PRO A 73 34.45 -37.28 -22.64
CA PRO A 73 35.40 -37.31 -23.76
C PRO A 73 34.76 -37.59 -25.13
N LYS A 74 33.42 -37.78 -25.21
CA LYS A 74 32.72 -38.17 -26.45
C LYS A 74 31.50 -37.29 -26.74
N LEU A 75 31.74 -36.05 -27.15
CA LEU A 75 30.69 -35.20 -27.73
C LEU A 75 30.46 -35.55 -29.21
N GLN A 76 30.04 -36.80 -29.48
CA GLN A 76 29.58 -37.19 -30.82
C GLN A 76 28.09 -36.81 -30.97
N CYS A 77 27.89 -35.64 -31.59
CA CYS A 77 26.79 -35.09 -32.42
C CYS A 77 25.31 -35.31 -32.04
N ARG A 78 24.91 -36.45 -31.46
CA ARG A 78 23.50 -36.80 -31.15
C ARG A 78 23.13 -36.62 -29.67
N HIS A 79 24.08 -36.83 -28.74
CA HIS A 79 23.85 -36.60 -27.31
C HIS A 79 24.00 -35.14 -26.87
N CYS A 80 24.42 -34.25 -27.77
CA CYS A 80 24.57 -32.82 -27.51
C CYS A 80 23.21 -32.09 -27.38
N TRP A 81 22.16 -32.62 -28.01
CA TRP A 81 20.82 -32.00 -27.99
C TRP A 81 20.14 -32.06 -26.62
N ILE A 82 20.41 -33.09 -25.82
CA ILE A 82 19.83 -33.25 -24.48
C ILE A 82 20.31 -32.14 -23.53
N PRO A 83 21.63 -31.89 -23.35
CA PRO A 83 22.09 -30.80 -22.49
C PRO A 83 21.70 -29.42 -23.04
N ILE A 84 21.68 -29.23 -24.37
CA ILE A 84 21.20 -27.97 -24.98
C ILE A 84 19.71 -27.76 -24.67
N GLY A 85 18.87 -28.78 -24.84
CA GLY A 85 17.43 -28.73 -24.55
C GLY A 85 17.13 -28.53 -23.07
N LEU A 86 17.84 -29.22 -22.18
CA LEU A 86 17.71 -29.03 -20.73
C LEU A 86 18.13 -27.62 -20.32
N LEU A 87 19.23 -27.11 -20.88
CA LEU A 87 19.72 -25.76 -20.58
C LEU A 87 18.72 -24.70 -21.06
N SER A 88 18.22 -24.82 -22.30
CA SER A 88 17.27 -23.85 -22.86
C SER A 88 15.93 -23.85 -22.12
N LEU A 89 15.39 -25.03 -21.79
CA LEU A 89 14.16 -25.16 -21.01
C LEU A 89 14.35 -24.60 -19.59
N SER A 90 15.46 -24.94 -18.92
CA SER A 90 15.74 -24.45 -17.57
C SER A 90 15.91 -22.93 -17.54
N HIS A 91 16.57 -22.36 -18.55
CA HIS A 91 16.73 -20.93 -18.68
C HIS A 91 15.38 -20.22 -18.93
N LEU A 92 14.51 -20.80 -19.75
CA LEU A 92 13.16 -20.28 -19.99
C LEU A 92 12.33 -20.28 -18.70
N ILE A 93 12.29 -21.41 -17.98
CA ILE A 93 11.57 -21.54 -16.72
C ILE A 93 12.11 -20.55 -15.69
N PHE A 94 13.43 -20.45 -15.55
CA PHE A 94 14.09 -19.52 -14.65
C PHE A 94 13.73 -18.07 -14.98
N TYR A 95 13.80 -17.69 -16.27
CA TYR A 95 13.47 -16.34 -16.73
C TYR A 95 12.03 -15.96 -16.39
N VAL A 96 11.06 -16.84 -16.68
CA VAL A 96 9.64 -16.60 -16.37
C VAL A 96 9.43 -16.47 -14.86
N SER A 97 10.08 -17.34 -14.07
CA SER A 97 9.98 -17.34 -12.61
C SER A 97 10.54 -16.06 -11.98
N VAL A 98 11.70 -15.59 -12.46
CA VAL A 98 12.30 -14.32 -12.03
C VAL A 98 11.42 -13.14 -12.43
N ALA A 99 10.92 -13.12 -13.67
CA ALA A 99 10.04 -12.06 -14.14
C ALA A 99 8.76 -11.97 -13.29
N GLN A 100 8.14 -13.11 -12.96
CA GLN A 100 6.98 -13.15 -12.06
C GLN A 100 7.32 -12.64 -10.66
N THR A 101 8.42 -13.10 -10.08
CA THR A 101 8.87 -12.67 -8.74
C THR A 101 9.14 -11.17 -8.70
N LEU A 102 9.78 -10.61 -9.74
CA LEU A 102 10.04 -9.18 -9.85
C LEU A 102 8.75 -8.36 -10.00
N ARG A 103 7.77 -8.85 -10.77
CA ARG A 103 6.44 -8.21 -10.85
C ARG A 103 5.76 -8.18 -9.48
N CYS A 104 5.80 -9.28 -8.72
CA CYS A 104 5.26 -9.33 -7.36
C CYS A 104 5.97 -8.34 -6.42
N ILE A 105 7.31 -8.29 -6.45
CA ILE A 105 8.09 -7.34 -5.65
C ILE A 105 7.71 -5.89 -6.00
N ASN A 106 7.58 -5.58 -7.29
CA ASN A 106 7.22 -4.23 -7.74
C ASN A 106 5.78 -3.87 -7.35
N GLY A 107 4.83 -4.82 -7.44
CA GLY A 107 3.47 -4.66 -6.94
C GLY A 107 3.44 -4.36 -5.43
N PHE A 108 4.20 -5.09 -4.62
CA PHE A 108 4.28 -4.82 -3.19
C PHE A 108 4.98 -3.49 -2.88
N LYS A 109 6.02 -3.11 -3.64
CA LYS A 109 6.66 -1.78 -3.51
C LYS A 109 5.66 -0.66 -3.80
N TYR A 110 4.84 -0.81 -4.83
CA TYR A 110 3.79 0.14 -5.16
C TYR A 110 2.75 0.23 -4.04
N GLN A 111 2.19 -0.91 -3.61
CA GLN A 111 1.24 -0.95 -2.48
C GLN A 111 1.81 -0.31 -1.21
N ARG A 112 3.06 -0.60 -0.87
CA ARG A 112 3.75 0.00 0.28
C ARG A 112 3.90 1.52 0.11
N ARG A 113 4.20 2.01 -1.09
CA ARG A 113 4.26 3.46 -1.38
C ARG A 113 2.89 4.12 -1.18
N CYS A 114 1.81 3.49 -1.64
CA CYS A 114 0.45 3.99 -1.41
C CYS A 114 0.13 4.09 0.09
N HIS A 115 0.39 3.02 0.87
CA HIS A 115 0.18 3.08 2.33
C HIS A 115 1.03 4.15 3.01
N LYS A 116 2.28 4.37 2.55
CA LYS A 116 3.15 5.44 3.07
C LYS A 116 2.61 6.83 2.74
N LEU A 117 2.05 7.03 1.55
CA LEU A 117 1.43 8.30 1.15
C LEU A 117 0.18 8.59 2.01
N THR A 118 -0.71 7.60 2.18
CA THR A 118 -1.88 7.74 3.05
C THR A 118 -1.49 8.03 4.50
N LEU A 119 -0.47 7.33 5.01
CA LEU A 119 0.08 7.56 6.35
C LEU A 119 0.58 9.00 6.52
N GLY A 120 1.32 9.52 5.53
CA GLY A 120 1.80 10.90 5.53
C GLY A 120 0.64 11.91 5.49
N LEU A 121 -0.35 11.68 4.62
CA LEU A 121 -1.53 12.54 4.52
C LEU A 121 -2.34 12.54 5.83
N ALA A 122 -2.59 11.37 6.41
CA ALA A 122 -3.33 11.24 7.67
C ALA A 122 -2.59 11.90 8.83
N THR A 123 -1.25 11.79 8.86
CA THR A 123 -0.41 12.47 9.87
C THR A 123 -0.47 13.99 9.72
N GLU A 124 -0.45 14.51 8.49
CA GLU A 124 -0.58 15.96 8.26
C GLU A 124 -1.99 16.46 8.61
N ARG A 125 -3.04 15.72 8.26
CA ARG A 125 -4.42 16.04 8.68
C ARG A 125 -4.58 16.03 10.19
N LEU A 126 -3.96 15.06 10.88
CA LEU A 126 -3.92 15.03 12.34
C LEU A 126 -3.23 16.28 12.92
N ARG A 127 -2.12 16.71 12.32
CA ARG A 127 -1.38 17.91 12.73
C ARG A 127 -2.21 19.17 12.54
N GLN A 128 -2.87 19.32 11.39
CA GLN A 128 -3.77 20.45 11.09
C GLN A 128 -4.94 20.50 12.08
N LEU A 129 -5.58 19.36 12.34
CA LEU A 129 -6.70 19.29 13.29
C LEU A 129 -6.26 19.66 14.71
N LYS A 130 -5.11 19.15 15.17
CA LYS A 130 -4.53 19.53 16.47
C LYS A 130 -4.20 21.03 16.56
N MET A 131 -3.61 21.62 15.51
CA MET A 131 -3.27 23.06 15.49
C MET A 131 -4.54 23.93 15.50
N ARG A 132 -5.58 23.57 14.74
CA ARG A 132 -6.87 24.28 14.73
C ARG A 132 -7.58 24.21 16.08
N ILE A 133 -7.53 23.06 16.76
CA ILE A 133 -8.07 22.89 18.12
C ILE A 133 -7.32 23.80 19.10
N ASN A 134 -5.98 23.84 19.02
CA ASN A 134 -5.15 24.64 19.93
C ASN A 134 -5.31 26.16 19.71
N ASN A 135 -5.68 26.59 18.51
CA ASN A 135 -5.93 27.99 18.16
C ASN A 135 -7.37 28.47 18.44
N GLY A 136 -8.24 27.65 19.04
CA GLY A 136 -9.60 28.06 19.40
C GLY A 136 -10.56 28.26 18.23
N GLY A 137 -10.26 27.73 17.05
CA GLY A 137 -11.15 27.77 15.87
C GLY A 137 -12.37 26.86 16.06
N VAL A 138 -13.39 27.37 16.75
CA VAL A 138 -14.63 26.64 17.05
C VAL A 138 -15.65 26.75 15.90
N GLU A 139 -15.60 27.81 15.07
CA GLU A 139 -16.68 28.14 14.13
C GLU A 139 -16.51 27.57 12.70
N GLU A 140 -15.29 27.42 12.19
CA GLU A 140 -15.07 27.12 10.75
C GLU A 140 -15.24 25.64 10.34
N ILE A 141 -15.44 24.72 11.30
CA ILE A 141 -15.55 23.28 11.01
C ILE A 141 -17.02 22.85 10.80
N GLY A 142 -17.98 23.60 11.33
CA GLY A 142 -19.40 23.32 11.11
C GLY A 142 -19.78 23.50 9.64
N ASP A 143 -19.36 24.61 9.05
CA ASP A 143 -19.82 25.04 7.74
C ASP A 143 -19.23 24.21 6.57
N GLU A 144 -18.01 23.65 6.71
CA GLU A 144 -17.39 22.81 5.66
C GLU A 144 -17.89 21.34 5.69
N PHE A 145 -18.54 20.91 6.78
CA PHE A 145 -19.03 19.52 6.96
C PHE A 145 -20.56 19.42 7.15
N GLU A 146 -21.28 20.53 7.23
CA GLU A 146 -22.74 20.57 7.27
C GLU A 146 -23.31 20.33 5.87
N ILE A 147 -23.61 19.07 5.57
CA ILE A 147 -24.37 18.70 4.38
C ILE A 147 -25.75 19.36 4.50
N HIS A 148 -25.95 20.48 3.82
CA HIS A 148 -27.25 21.14 3.76
C HIS A 148 -28.29 20.16 3.23
N TYR A 149 -29.34 19.95 4.01
CA TYR A 149 -30.47 19.14 3.59
C TYR A 149 -31.10 19.81 2.37
N GLN A 150 -30.95 19.17 1.21
CA GLN A 150 -31.62 19.59 -0.01
C GLN A 150 -32.99 18.93 -0.02
N GLU A 151 -34.06 19.71 0.15
CA GLU A 151 -35.40 19.20 -0.08
C GLU A 151 -35.54 18.78 -1.55
N PRO A 152 -36.07 17.57 -1.83
CA PRO A 152 -36.33 17.15 -3.19
C PRO A 152 -37.32 18.14 -3.84
N PRO A 153 -37.08 18.55 -5.10
CA PRO A 153 -37.98 19.48 -5.79
C PRO A 153 -39.40 18.91 -5.84
N GLU A 154 -40.43 19.76 -5.74
CA GLU A 154 -41.83 19.34 -5.68
C GLU A 154 -42.26 18.42 -6.84
N SER A 155 -41.56 18.47 -7.98
CA SER A 155 -41.73 17.52 -9.10
C SER A 155 -41.48 16.04 -8.73
N TYR A 156 -40.85 15.76 -7.59
CA TYR A 156 -40.63 14.42 -7.09
C TYR A 156 -41.90 13.79 -6.49
N PHE A 157 -42.88 14.61 -6.11
CA PHE A 157 -44.16 14.16 -5.55
C PHE A 157 -45.34 14.16 -6.56
N GLY A 158 -45.08 14.55 -7.82
CA GLY A 158 -46.07 14.53 -8.91
C GLY A 158 -46.47 15.91 -9.38
#